data_AF-A0A6H2F1J0-F1
#
_entry.id   AF-A0A6H2F1J0-F1
#
_cell.length_a   1.000
_cell.length_b   1.000
_cell.length_c   1.000
_cell.angle_alpha   90.00
_cell.angle_beta   90.00
_cell.angle_gamma   90.00
#
_symmetry.space_group_name_H-M   'P 1'
#
loop_
_entity.id
_entity.type
_entity.pdbx_description
1 polymer ?
#
loop_
_entity_poly.entity_id
_entity_poly.type
_entity_poly.pdbx_seq_one_letter_code
_entity_poly.pdbx_strand_id
1 'polypeptide(L)'
;MFFLNYIDTTARTLDKRVQNVQIKMNNLYELILVINNKNKISIDIRPLVNISIRIIVENDNKREVGYQIIGGRIDYNSIISIDDNNQKTYIDNIIHETVITAVNNLNAIEAPSGLIPVILGNGSPGILLHEAIGHGLEGDYNYYKTSVFNNKIKKKLLQIYVL
;
A
#
# COMPACT_ATOMS: atom_id res chain seq x y z
N MET A 1 -21.95 10.55 2.42
CA MET A 1 -21.54 11.41 1.28
C MET A 1 -20.50 12.45 1.66
N PHE A 2 -20.38 12.87 2.93
CA PHE A 2 -19.41 13.87 3.38
C PHE A 2 -17.93 13.47 3.25
N PHE A 3 -17.58 12.20 3.49
CA PHE A 3 -16.17 11.77 3.53
C PHE A 3 -15.45 11.80 2.16
N LEU A 4 -16.08 11.31 1.10
CA LEU A 4 -15.48 11.35 -0.24
C LEU A 4 -15.33 12.78 -0.75
N ASN A 5 -16.34 13.62 -0.50
CA ASN A 5 -16.28 15.04 -0.82
C ASN A 5 -15.16 15.74 -0.06
N TYR A 6 -14.99 15.41 1.23
CA TYR A 6 -13.90 15.93 2.05
C TYR A 6 -12.52 15.59 1.45
N ILE A 7 -12.29 14.34 1.03
CA ILE A 7 -11.04 13.95 0.36
C ILE A 7 -10.82 14.77 -0.92
N ASP A 8 -11.84 14.92 -1.78
CA ASP A 8 -11.74 15.72 -3.02
C ASP A 8 -11.43 17.19 -2.74
N THR A 9 -12.17 17.83 -1.82
CA THR A 9 -11.98 19.24 -1.50
C THR A 9 -10.62 19.49 -0.85
N THR A 10 -10.20 18.63 0.09
CA THR A 10 -8.89 18.76 0.75
C THR A 10 -7.74 18.54 -0.24
N ALA A 11 -7.85 17.57 -1.15
CA ALA A 11 -6.84 17.40 -2.20
C ALA A 11 -6.70 18.65 -3.08
N ARG A 12 -7.83 19.26 -3.47
CA ARG A 12 -7.85 20.45 -4.33
C ARG A 12 -7.37 21.72 -3.63
N THR A 13 -7.53 21.82 -2.30
CA THR A 13 -7.03 22.98 -1.54
C THR A 13 -5.51 22.93 -1.32
N LEU A 14 -4.91 21.74 -1.35
CA LEU A 14 -3.47 21.55 -1.15
C LEU A 14 -2.62 22.01 -2.34
N ASP A 15 -3.10 21.84 -3.58
CA ASP A 15 -2.36 22.31 -4.76
C ASP A 15 -3.31 22.65 -5.92
N LYS A 16 -3.16 23.86 -6.50
CA LYS A 16 -3.96 24.35 -7.63
C LYS A 16 -3.83 23.51 -8.91
N ARG A 17 -2.77 22.70 -9.02
CA ARG A 17 -2.51 21.84 -10.18
C ARG A 17 -3.37 20.58 -10.17
N VAL A 18 -4.03 20.25 -9.07
CA VAL A 18 -4.92 19.09 -8.97
C VAL A 18 -6.12 19.26 -9.92
N GLN A 19 -6.16 18.42 -10.96
CA GLN A 19 -7.23 18.43 -11.95
C GLN A 19 -8.33 17.43 -11.62
N ASN A 20 -7.93 16.22 -11.22
CA ASN A 20 -8.87 15.12 -10.99
C ASN A 20 -8.51 14.35 -9.72
N VAL A 21 -9.54 14.01 -8.95
CA VAL A 21 -9.43 13.17 -7.75
C VAL A 21 -10.38 12.00 -7.95
N GLN A 22 -9.83 10.80 -8.02
CA GLN A 22 -10.59 9.56 -8.14
C GLN A 22 -10.46 8.79 -6.84
N ILE A 23 -11.60 8.51 -6.22
CA ILE A 23 -11.66 7.79 -4.95
C ILE A 23 -12.51 6.54 -5.17
N LYS A 24 -11.96 5.37 -4.85
CA LYS A 24 -12.69 4.10 -4.90
C LYS A 24 -12.63 3.44 -3.54
N MET A 25 -13.81 3.23 -2.94
CA MET A 25 -14.00 2.48 -1.69
C MET A 25 -14.53 1.09 -2.03
N ASN A 26 -13.93 0.06 -1.44
CA ASN A 26 -14.36 -1.32 -1.54
C ASN A 26 -14.47 -1.90 -0.13
N ASN A 27 -15.49 -2.70 0.10
CA ASN A 27 -15.66 -3.51 1.30
C ASN A 27 -15.97 -4.94 0.92
N LEU A 28 -15.41 -5.88 1.67
CA LEU A 28 -15.69 -7.30 1.61
C LEU A 28 -16.04 -7.77 3.01
N TYR A 29 -17.10 -8.58 3.11
CA TYR A 29 -17.43 -9.32 4.31
C TYR A 29 -17.49 -10.79 3.93
N GLU A 30 -16.51 -11.55 4.41
CA GLU A 30 -16.36 -12.96 4.09
C GLU A 30 -16.57 -13.80 5.35
N LEU A 31 -17.38 -14.86 5.24
CA LEU A 31 -17.52 -15.90 6.25
C LEU A 31 -16.93 -17.19 5.68
N ILE A 32 -15.98 -17.79 6.37
CA ILE A 32 -15.44 -19.10 5.99
C ILE A 32 -15.71 -20.15 7.07
N LEU A 33 -16.02 -21.36 6.62
CA LEU A 33 -16.14 -22.56 7.44
C LEU A 33 -15.29 -23.64 6.78
N VAL A 34 -14.34 -24.18 7.52
CA VAL A 34 -13.48 -25.28 7.05
C VAL A 34 -13.71 -26.49 7.94
N ILE A 35 -14.05 -27.61 7.31
CA ILE A 35 -14.20 -28.92 7.96
C ILE A 35 -13.24 -29.90 7.29
N ASN A 36 -12.42 -30.61 8.08
CA ASN A 36 -11.51 -31.61 7.56
C ASN A 36 -12.00 -33.05 7.80
N ASN A 37 -11.31 -34.03 7.22
CA ASN A 37 -11.60 -35.47 7.37
C ASN A 37 -11.40 -36.02 8.80
N LYS A 38 -10.90 -35.20 9.73
CA LYS A 38 -10.81 -35.51 11.17
C LYS A 38 -11.93 -34.83 11.97
N ASN A 39 -12.99 -34.36 11.29
CA ASN A 39 -14.10 -33.60 11.85
C ASN A 39 -13.67 -32.34 12.62
N LYS A 40 -12.48 -31.79 12.34
CA LYS A 40 -12.07 -30.50 12.90
C LYS A 40 -12.79 -29.39 12.15
N ILE A 41 -13.46 -28.53 12.91
CA ILE A 41 -14.18 -27.37 12.40
C ILE A 41 -13.39 -26.10 12.73
N SER A 42 -13.30 -25.18 11.78
CA SER A 42 -12.72 -23.85 12.00
C SER A 42 -13.55 -22.82 11.24
N ILE A 43 -13.82 -21.69 11.89
CA ILE A 43 -14.66 -20.61 11.39
C ILE A 43 -13.87 -19.32 11.48
N ASP A 44 -14.04 -18.44 10.50
CA ASP A 44 -13.48 -17.10 10.52
C ASP A 44 -14.43 -16.11 9.85
N ILE A 45 -14.46 -14.88 10.38
CA ILE A 45 -15.26 -13.75 9.88
C ILE A 45 -14.27 -12.65 9.49
N ARG A 46 -14.33 -12.26 8.22
CA ARG A 46 -13.23 -11.60 7.52
C ARG A 46 -13.70 -10.29 6.87
N PRO A 47 -14.03 -9.24 7.65
CA PRO A 47 -14.22 -7.92 7.07
C PRO A 47 -12.91 -7.43 6.46
N LEU A 48 -13.00 -6.72 5.35
CA LEU A 48 -11.89 -6.05 4.69
C LEU A 48 -12.40 -4.77 4.05
N VAL A 49 -11.77 -3.66 4.39
CA VAL A 49 -12.02 -2.35 3.79
C VAL A 49 -10.80 -1.94 2.98
N ASN A 50 -11.01 -1.32 1.84
CA ASN A 50 -9.96 -0.73 1.02
C ASN A 50 -10.47 0.58 0.39
N ILE A 51 -9.75 1.67 0.59
CA ILE A 51 -9.96 2.96 -0.04
C ILE A 51 -8.71 3.27 -0.86
N SER A 52 -8.90 3.49 -2.15
CA SER A 52 -7.86 3.95 -3.05
C SER A 52 -8.11 5.39 -3.45
N ILE A 53 -7.05 6.21 -3.36
CA ILE A 53 -7.05 7.62 -3.70
C ILE A 53 -6.06 7.80 -4.84
N ARG A 54 -6.55 8.32 -5.97
CA ARG A 54 -5.75 8.63 -7.14
C ARG A 54 -5.93 10.10 -7.50
N ILE A 55 -4.85 10.86 -7.43
CA ILE A 55 -4.84 12.30 -7.70
C ILE A 55 -4.04 12.55 -8.98
N ILE A 56 -4.64 13.29 -9.91
CA ILE A 56 -4.01 13.70 -11.15
C ILE A 56 -3.72 15.20 -11.06
N VAL A 57 -2.46 15.56 -11.27
CA VAL A 57 -2.00 16.95 -11.36
C VAL A 57 -1.57 17.28 -12.77
N GLU A 58 -1.69 18.55 -13.15
CA GLU A 58 -1.26 19.06 -14.44
C GLU A 58 -0.49 20.38 -14.29
N ASN A 59 0.64 20.50 -14.98
CA ASN A 59 1.36 21.75 -15.16
C ASN A 59 2.05 21.78 -16.52
N ASP A 60 1.92 22.88 -17.27
CA ASP A 60 2.58 23.09 -18.56
C ASP A 60 2.45 21.90 -19.53
N ASN A 61 1.21 21.39 -19.70
CA ASN A 61 0.84 20.19 -20.48
C ASN A 61 1.44 18.85 -20.02
N LYS A 62 2.18 18.81 -18.90
CA LYS A 62 2.61 17.56 -18.25
C LYS A 62 1.56 17.14 -17.22
N ARG A 63 1.16 15.86 -17.26
CA ARG A 63 0.25 15.25 -16.29
C ARG A 63 0.95 14.15 -15.53
N GLU A 64 0.78 14.15 -14.21
CA GLU A 64 1.35 13.15 -13.33
C GLU A 64 0.35 12.72 -12.26
N VAL A 65 0.66 11.59 -11.61
CA VAL A 65 -0.27 10.89 -10.74
C VAL A 65 0.36 10.59 -9.39
N GLY A 66 -0.40 10.81 -8.33
CA GLY A 66 -0.16 10.27 -7.00
C GLY A 66 -1.20 9.20 -6.68
N TYR A 67 -0.78 8.14 -6.01
CA TYR A 67 -1.65 7.02 -5.68
C TYR A 67 -1.36 6.48 -4.28
N GLN A 68 -2.41 6.28 -3.49
CA GLN A 68 -2.34 5.61 -2.19
C GLN A 68 -3.51 4.65 -2.02
N ILE A 69 -3.26 3.55 -1.32
CA ILE A 69 -4.26 2.60 -0.85
C ILE A 69 -4.19 2.55 0.67
N ILE A 70 -5.35 2.70 1.32
CA ILE A 70 -5.51 2.52 2.76
C ILE A 70 -6.59 1.49 3.01
N GLY A 71 -6.45 0.71 4.07
CA GLY A 71 -7.40 -0.34 4.36
C GLY A 71 -6.82 -1.43 5.22
N GLY A 72 -7.58 -2.51 5.35
CA GLY A 72 -7.25 -3.65 6.18
C GLY A 72 -8.50 -4.33 6.72
N ARG A 73 -8.29 -5.29 7.61
CA ARG A 73 -9.38 -5.96 8.34
C ARG A 73 -9.86 -5.11 9.51
N ILE A 74 -10.35 -3.92 9.17
CA ILE A 74 -10.76 -2.86 10.08
C ILE A 74 -12.11 -2.30 9.66
N ASP A 75 -12.76 -1.55 10.54
CA ASP A 75 -13.98 -0.82 10.21
C ASP A 75 -13.65 0.50 9.47
N TYR A 76 -14.66 1.10 8.83
CA TYR A 76 -14.49 2.40 8.17
C TYR A 76 -14.18 3.52 9.17
N ASN A 77 -14.66 3.41 10.41
CA ASN A 77 -14.50 4.46 11.42
C ASN A 77 -13.03 4.65 11.80
N SER A 78 -12.25 3.58 11.82
CA SER A 78 -10.80 3.62 12.07
C SER A 78 -10.02 4.38 10.99
N ILE A 79 -10.59 4.53 9.79
CA ILE A 79 -10.01 5.32 8.70
C ILE A 79 -10.55 6.76 8.72
N ILE A 80 -11.84 6.91 9.05
CA ILE A 80 -12.56 8.19 8.98
C ILE A 80 -12.38 9.02 10.26
N SER A 81 -11.95 8.42 11.37
CA SER A 81 -11.84 9.08 12.67
C SER A 81 -11.00 10.36 12.59
N ILE A 82 -11.65 11.48 12.92
CA ILE A 82 -11.03 12.77 13.09
C ILE A 82 -10.48 12.80 14.52
N ASP A 83 -9.20 13.13 14.70
CA ASP A 83 -8.60 13.30 16.03
C ASP A 83 -9.42 14.35 16.81
N ASP A 84 -9.80 14.01 18.06
CA ASP A 84 -10.53 14.88 18.99
C ASP A 84 -9.82 16.23 19.23
N ASN A 85 -8.51 16.32 18.92
CA ASN A 85 -7.71 17.54 19.04
C ASN A 85 -7.74 18.47 17.81
N ASN A 86 -8.53 18.16 16.77
CA ASN A 86 -8.62 18.99 15.55
C ASN A 86 -7.27 19.16 14.82
N GLN A 87 -6.33 18.25 15.07
CA GLN A 87 -5.03 18.17 14.40
C GLN A 87 -5.10 17.07 13.33
N LYS A 88 -4.39 17.30 12.21
CA LYS A 88 -4.44 16.51 10.97
C LYS A 88 -4.73 15.02 11.20
N THR A 89 -5.81 14.55 10.59
CA THR A 89 -6.27 13.17 10.69
C THR A 89 -5.35 12.21 9.93
N TYR A 90 -5.45 10.91 10.19
CA TYR A 90 -4.73 9.90 9.39
C TYR A 90 -5.01 10.06 7.89
N ILE A 91 -6.27 10.35 7.52
CA ILE A 91 -6.65 10.59 6.13
C ILE A 91 -6.02 11.87 5.57
N ASP A 92 -5.87 12.93 6.35
CA ASP A 92 -5.21 14.18 5.89
C ASP A 92 -3.76 13.94 5.48
N ASN A 93 -3.02 13.16 6.27
CA ASN A 93 -1.64 12.80 5.94
C ASN A 93 -1.59 12.00 4.63
N ILE A 94 -2.51 11.05 4.43
CA ILE A 94 -2.58 10.26 3.20
C ILE A 94 -2.91 11.14 1.99
N ILE A 95 -3.87 12.07 2.11
CA ILE A 95 -4.21 13.01 1.04
C ILE A 95 -2.98 13.87 0.71
N HIS A 96 -2.32 14.43 1.72
CA HIS A 96 -1.14 15.25 1.57
C HIS A 96 0.00 14.52 0.88
N GLU A 97 0.35 13.31 1.34
CA GLU A 97 1.39 12.49 0.70
C GLU A 97 1.02 12.11 -0.74
N THR A 98 -0.26 11.88 -1.03
CA THR A 98 -0.73 11.58 -2.39
C THR A 98 -0.55 12.80 -3.31
N VAL A 99 -0.90 14.00 -2.85
CA VAL A 99 -0.69 15.25 -3.61
C VAL A 99 0.80 15.51 -3.81
N ILE A 100 1.61 15.39 -2.75
CA ILE A 100 3.06 15.58 -2.84
C ILE A 100 3.68 14.61 -3.84
N THR A 101 3.29 13.34 -3.81
CA THR A 101 3.78 12.34 -4.77
C THR A 101 3.46 12.75 -6.20
N ALA A 102 2.21 13.14 -6.47
CA ALA A 102 1.78 13.58 -7.79
C ALA A 102 2.57 14.81 -8.27
N VAL A 103 2.75 15.79 -7.39
CA VAL A 103 3.48 17.04 -7.66
C VAL A 103 4.98 16.79 -7.87
N ASN A 104 5.61 15.94 -7.06
CA ASN A 104 7.02 15.61 -7.19
C ASN A 104 7.30 14.91 -8.53
N ASN A 105 6.39 14.05 -8.98
CA ASN A 105 6.49 13.39 -10.28
C ASN A 105 6.49 14.39 -11.44
N LEU A 106 5.82 15.55 -11.34
CA LEU A 106 5.90 16.60 -12.38
C LEU A 106 7.33 17.09 -12.60
N ASN A 107 8.13 17.13 -11.53
CA ASN A 107 9.51 17.61 -11.56
C ASN A 107 10.54 16.48 -11.66
N ALA A 108 10.11 15.22 -11.74
CA ALA A 108 11.01 14.09 -11.85
C ALA A 108 11.79 14.14 -13.17
N ILE A 109 13.11 13.96 -13.05
CA ILE A 109 14.04 13.78 -14.17
C ILE A 109 14.29 12.29 -14.38
N GLU A 110 15.03 11.96 -15.44
CA GLU A 110 15.47 10.58 -15.69
C GLU A 110 16.31 10.06 -14.50
N ALA A 111 16.00 8.84 -14.07
CA ALA A 111 16.75 8.17 -13.02
C ALA A 111 18.13 7.72 -13.55
N PRO A 112 19.18 7.74 -12.71
CA PRO A 112 20.49 7.20 -13.08
C PRO A 112 20.40 5.68 -13.37
N SER A 113 21.27 5.19 -14.25
CA SER A 113 21.35 3.77 -14.62
C SER A 113 22.64 3.12 -14.14
N GLY A 114 22.57 1.81 -13.83
CA GLY A 114 23.71 1.01 -13.39
C GLY A 114 23.57 0.47 -11.96
N LEU A 115 24.64 -0.13 -11.45
CA LEU A 115 24.72 -0.60 -10.07
C LEU A 115 25.03 0.56 -9.14
N ILE A 116 24.02 1.02 -8.41
CA ILE A 116 24.11 2.12 -7.47
C ILE A 116 23.57 1.72 -6.10
N PRO A 117 24.10 2.26 -4.99
CA PRO A 117 23.48 2.09 -3.68
C PRO A 117 22.06 2.66 -3.66
N VAL A 118 21.12 1.92 -3.07
CA VAL A 118 19.72 2.32 -2.93
C VAL A 118 19.32 2.30 -1.46
N ILE A 119 18.73 3.40 -0.99
CA ILE A 119 18.14 3.50 0.34
C ILE A 119 16.64 3.30 0.18
N LEU A 120 16.09 2.32 0.87
CA LEU A 120 14.65 2.05 0.88
C LEU A 120 14.03 2.62 2.15
N GLY A 121 12.98 3.42 1.97
CA GLY A 121 12.15 3.87 3.09
C GLY A 121 11.40 2.72 3.76
N ASN A 122 10.82 2.98 4.91
CA ASN A 122 9.96 2.03 5.61
C ASN A 122 8.61 1.82 4.88
N GLY A 123 7.94 0.70 5.17
CA GLY A 123 6.59 0.42 4.65
C GLY A 123 6.60 -0.26 3.28
N SER A 124 5.96 0.37 2.29
CA SER A 124 5.74 -0.20 0.94
C SER A 124 7.01 -0.76 0.24
N PRO A 125 8.21 -0.15 0.38
CA PRO A 125 9.45 -0.73 -0.15
C PRO A 125 9.81 -2.12 0.40
N GLY A 126 9.13 -2.59 1.47
CA GLY A 126 9.16 -3.98 1.93
C GLY A 126 8.73 -5.01 0.88
N ILE A 127 8.15 -4.58 -0.25
CA ILE A 127 7.99 -5.42 -1.46
C ILE A 127 9.31 -6.08 -1.88
N LEU A 128 10.47 -5.46 -1.62
CA LEU A 128 11.76 -6.11 -1.84
C LEU A 128 11.85 -7.45 -1.11
N LEU A 129 11.39 -7.53 0.14
CA LEU A 129 11.43 -8.77 0.90
C LEU A 129 10.43 -9.78 0.36
N HIS A 130 9.24 -9.32 -0.05
CA HIS A 130 8.22 -10.18 -0.65
C HIS A 130 8.73 -10.88 -1.91
N GLU A 131 9.36 -10.13 -2.82
CA GLU A 131 9.85 -10.65 -4.09
C GLU A 131 11.18 -11.40 -3.94
N ALA A 132 12.15 -10.81 -3.22
CA ALA A 132 13.50 -11.37 -3.14
C ALA A 132 13.55 -12.68 -2.33
N ILE A 133 12.68 -12.83 -1.34
CA ILE A 133 12.65 -14.04 -0.49
C ILE A 133 11.27 -14.60 -0.21
N GLY A 134 10.21 -13.79 -0.15
CA GLY A 134 8.88 -14.22 0.27
C GLY A 134 8.38 -15.40 -0.54
N HIS A 135 8.22 -15.20 -1.85
CA HIS A 135 7.81 -16.27 -2.77
C HIS A 135 8.80 -17.45 -2.77
N GLY A 136 10.10 -17.18 -2.83
CA GLY A 136 11.10 -18.24 -2.85
C GLY A 136 11.10 -19.14 -1.60
N LEU A 137 10.57 -18.66 -0.47
CA LEU A 137 10.45 -19.41 0.77
C LEU A 137 9.10 -20.13 0.92
N GLU A 138 8.18 -19.99 -0.03
CA GLU A 138 6.92 -20.74 -0.04
C GLU A 138 7.18 -22.25 -0.12
N GLY A 139 6.38 -23.00 0.65
CA GLY A 139 6.64 -24.41 0.94
C GLY A 139 6.49 -25.33 -0.27
N ASP A 140 5.63 -24.97 -1.21
CA ASP A 140 5.39 -25.70 -2.46
C ASP A 140 6.62 -25.66 -3.38
N TYR A 141 7.22 -24.50 -3.63
CA TYR A 141 8.46 -24.43 -4.44
C TYR A 141 9.63 -25.16 -3.78
N ASN A 142 9.68 -25.17 -2.45
CA ASN A 142 10.69 -25.91 -1.71
C ASN A 142 10.42 -27.42 -1.74
N TYR A 143 9.16 -27.85 -1.69
CA TYR A 143 8.74 -29.24 -1.83
C TYR A 143 9.06 -29.79 -3.22
N TYR A 144 8.72 -29.04 -4.28
CA TYR A 144 9.00 -29.39 -5.66
C TYR A 144 10.46 -29.12 -6.09
N LYS A 145 11.29 -28.61 -5.19
CA LYS A 145 12.73 -28.32 -5.42
C LYS A 145 12.97 -27.32 -6.56
N THR A 146 12.02 -26.45 -6.85
CA THR A 146 12.12 -25.40 -7.87
C THR A 146 12.63 -24.07 -7.29
N SER A 147 12.60 -23.92 -5.96
CA SER A 147 13.14 -22.74 -5.30
C SER A 147 14.67 -22.74 -5.21
N VAL A 148 15.28 -21.56 -5.40
CA VAL A 148 16.71 -21.30 -5.11
C VAL A 148 17.06 -21.50 -3.62
N PHE A 149 16.06 -21.46 -2.74
CA PHE A 149 16.19 -21.64 -1.29
C PHE A 149 16.10 -23.11 -0.85
N ASN A 150 15.84 -24.05 -1.76
CA ASN A 150 15.76 -25.47 -1.45
C ASN A 150 17.05 -25.97 -0.78
N ASN A 151 16.91 -26.71 0.33
CA ASN A 151 18.04 -27.23 1.14
C ASN A 151 19.01 -26.15 1.65
N LYS A 152 18.55 -24.90 1.83
CA LYS A 152 19.34 -23.80 2.41
C LYS A 152 18.97 -23.44 3.86
N ILE A 153 18.15 -24.25 4.52
CA ILE A 153 17.81 -24.08 5.94
C ILE A 153 19.09 -23.95 6.78
N LYS A 154 19.10 -22.97 7.71
CA LYS A 154 20.24 -22.60 8.58
C LYS A 154 21.49 -22.07 7.87
N LYS A 155 21.45 -21.78 6.57
CA LYS A 155 22.53 -21.07 5.87
C LYS A 155 22.30 -19.56 5.91
N LYS A 156 23.35 -18.79 6.12
CA LYS A 156 23.31 -17.33 5.93
C LYS A 156 23.24 -17.04 4.43
N LEU A 157 22.12 -16.50 3.96
CA LEU A 157 21.89 -16.20 2.54
C LEU A 157 21.83 -14.69 2.25
N LEU A 158 21.38 -13.90 3.22
CA LEU A 158 21.19 -12.47 3.08
C LEU A 158 21.79 -11.72 4.26
N GLN A 159 22.19 -10.49 4.00
CA GLN A 159 22.55 -9.50 4.99
C GLN A 159 21.90 -8.19 4.60
N ILE A 160 21.04 -7.68 5.47
CA ILE A 160 20.39 -6.38 5.32
C ILE A 160 21.04 -5.44 6.33
N TYR A 161 21.42 -4.26 5.88
CA TYR A 161 21.91 -3.20 6.74
C TYR A 161 20.75 -2.28 7.08
N VAL A 162 20.50 -2.09 8.38
CA VAL A 162 19.53 -1.13 8.89
C VAL A 162 20.35 0.10 9.30
N LEU A 163 20.01 1.26 8.71
CA LEU A 163 20.60 2.55 9.04
C LEU A 163 19.96 3.15 10.29
#